data_AF-F3M8A9-F1
#
_entry.id   AF-F3M8A9-F1
#
_cell.length_a   1.000
_cell.length_b   1.000
_cell.length_c   1.000
_cell.angle_alpha   90.00
_cell.angle_beta   90.00
_cell.angle_gamma   90.00
#
_symmetry.space_group_name_H-M   'P 1'
#
loop_
_entity.id
_entity.type
_entity.pdbx_description
1 polymer ?
#
loop_
_entity_poly.entity_id
_entity_poly.type
_entity_poly.pdbx_seq_one_letter_code
_entity_poly.pdbx_strand_id
1 'polypeptide(L)'
;MPTLQEAALVLNQYYDIKKPKIEWIQNEPDKAVWKVIDNKETYILKSDYRSSKSFTPSITLQYALSQQGLKVPEVIATNQRKLCTKQGEHRYYLSKYISGGPASIIDRVKVIGDFHQHATWPSSLTSNQKPSALKNGINRWISEYQLN
;
A
#
# COMPACT_ATOMS: atom_id res chain seq x y z
N MET A 1 -18.50 -7.21 0.51
CA MET A 1 -17.42 -7.61 1.42
C MET A 1 -16.43 -8.43 0.61
N PRO A 2 -15.13 -8.09 0.63
CA PRO A 2 -14.12 -8.82 -0.10
C PRO A 2 -14.07 -10.30 0.31
N THR A 3 -13.82 -11.20 -0.64
CA THR A 3 -13.76 -12.65 -0.40
C THR A 3 -12.37 -13.22 -0.66
N LEU A 4 -12.11 -14.45 -0.19
CA LEU A 4 -10.88 -15.18 -0.53
C LEU A 4 -10.75 -15.45 -2.03
N GLN A 5 -11.88 -15.68 -2.71
CA GLN A 5 -11.91 -15.90 -4.16
C GLN A 5 -11.51 -14.64 -4.92
N GLU A 6 -12.00 -13.47 -4.48
CA GLU A 6 -11.58 -12.18 -5.03
C GLU A 6 -10.10 -11.89 -4.75
N ALA A 7 -9.62 -12.19 -3.54
CA ALA A 7 -8.19 -12.07 -3.22
C ALA A 7 -7.33 -12.93 -4.15
N ALA A 8 -7.69 -14.21 -4.35
CA ALA A 8 -6.99 -15.10 -5.27
C ALA A 8 -7.04 -14.61 -6.73
N LEU A 9 -8.18 -14.08 -7.18
CA LEU A 9 -8.33 -13.49 -8.50
C LEU A 9 -7.40 -12.28 -8.67
N VAL A 10 -7.38 -11.37 -7.71
CA VAL A 10 -6.52 -10.17 -7.73
C VAL A 10 -5.04 -10.56 -7.78
N LEU A 11 -4.62 -11.52 -6.96
CA LEU A 11 -3.24 -12.00 -6.90
C LEU A 11 -2.79 -12.62 -8.23
N ASN A 12 -3.64 -13.45 -8.83
CA ASN A 12 -3.34 -14.08 -10.12
C ASN A 12 -3.33 -13.05 -11.26
N GLN A 13 -4.35 -12.20 -11.35
CA GLN A 13 -4.55 -11.30 -12.49
C GLN A 13 -3.56 -10.12 -12.51
N TYR A 14 -3.23 -9.56 -11.34
CA TYR A 14 -2.49 -8.31 -11.26
C TYR A 14 -1.08 -8.44 -10.68
N TYR A 15 -0.76 -9.55 -10.01
CA TYR A 15 0.56 -9.75 -9.37
C TYR A 15 1.27 -11.03 -9.84
N ASP A 16 0.68 -11.77 -10.77
CA ASP A 16 1.19 -13.04 -11.30
C ASP A 16 1.47 -14.10 -10.22
N ILE A 17 0.82 -14.00 -9.05
CA ILE A 17 0.95 -14.97 -7.95
C ILE A 17 -0.13 -16.05 -8.12
N LYS A 18 0.29 -17.24 -8.53
CA LYS A 18 -0.60 -18.36 -8.88
C LYS A 18 -0.72 -19.36 -7.74
N LYS A 19 -1.96 -19.68 -7.36
CA LYS A 19 -2.31 -20.67 -6.32
C LYS A 19 -1.61 -20.44 -4.95
N PRO A 20 -1.56 -19.20 -4.41
CA PRO A 20 -0.98 -18.97 -3.10
C PRO A 20 -1.85 -19.56 -1.99
N LYS A 21 -1.25 -19.82 -0.83
CA LYS A 21 -2.01 -19.98 0.42
C LYS A 21 -2.42 -18.60 0.91
N ILE A 22 -3.71 -18.41 1.19
CA ILE A 22 -4.27 -17.12 1.64
C ILE A 22 -4.91 -17.32 3.02
N GLU A 23 -4.50 -16.49 3.99
CA GLU A 23 -5.00 -16.52 5.36
C GLU A 23 -5.58 -15.16 5.73
N TRP A 24 -6.75 -15.14 6.36
CA TRP A 24 -7.35 -13.91 6.86
C TRP A 24 -6.57 -13.33 8.03
N ILE A 25 -6.38 -12.02 8.02
CA ILE A 25 -5.91 -11.24 9.17
C ILE A 25 -7.04 -10.34 9.69
N GLN A 26 -7.75 -9.67 8.78
CA GLN A 26 -8.86 -8.75 9.09
C GLN A 26 -9.94 -8.89 8.01
N ASN A 27 -11.20 -8.97 8.43
CA ASN A 27 -12.35 -9.21 7.54
C ASN A 27 -13.51 -8.26 7.88
N GLU A 28 -13.39 -7.01 7.45
CA GLU A 28 -14.42 -5.98 7.59
C GLU A 28 -15.08 -5.71 6.22
N PRO A 29 -16.32 -5.17 6.19
CA PRO A 29 -17.04 -4.92 4.94
C PRO A 29 -16.32 -3.95 4.00
N ASP A 30 -15.67 -2.92 4.56
CA ASP A 30 -14.94 -1.88 3.85
C ASP A 30 -13.45 -2.22 3.71
N LYS A 31 -12.88 -2.95 4.68
CA LYS A 31 -11.45 -3.25 4.75
C LYS A 31 -11.16 -4.72 4.97
N ALA A 32 -10.21 -5.24 4.21
CA ALA A 32 -9.78 -6.61 4.39
C ALA A 32 -8.26 -6.71 4.27
N VAL A 33 -7.68 -7.62 5.05
CA VAL A 33 -6.25 -7.88 5.09
C VAL A 33 -6.03 -9.38 5.08
N TRP A 34 -5.18 -9.83 4.15
CA TRP A 34 -4.78 -11.23 4.04
C TRP A 34 -3.27 -11.38 4.10
N LYS A 35 -2.82 -12.45 4.75
CA LYS A 35 -1.48 -12.99 4.56
C LYS A 35 -1.49 -13.88 3.34
N VAL A 36 -0.55 -13.66 2.43
CA VAL A 36 -0.42 -14.42 1.19
C VAL A 36 0.93 -15.10 1.22
N ILE A 37 0.94 -16.43 1.15
CA ILE A 37 2.16 -17.23 1.15
C ILE A 37 2.26 -17.92 -0.21
N ASP A 38 3.25 -17.53 -0.99
CA ASP A 38 3.66 -18.20 -2.22
C ASP A 38 4.95 -18.99 -1.96
N ASN A 39 5.35 -19.84 -2.90
CA ASN A 39 6.54 -20.69 -2.80
C ASN A 39 7.85 -19.89 -2.63
N LYS A 40 7.84 -18.58 -2.93
CA LYS A 40 9.02 -17.71 -2.90
C LYS A 40 9.05 -16.79 -1.68
N GLU A 41 7.93 -16.13 -1.40
CA GLU A 41 7.86 -15.06 -0.40
C GLU A 41 6.48 -15.02 0.27
N THR A 42 6.43 -14.31 1.40
CA THR A 42 5.18 -13.97 2.08
C THR A 42 4.86 -12.49 1.86
N TYR A 43 3.58 -12.21 1.63
CA TYR A 43 3.07 -10.88 1.36
C TYR A 43 1.86 -10.57 2.24
N ILE A 44 1.51 -9.29 2.31
CA ILE A 44 0.25 -8.79 2.82
C ILE A 44 -0.53 -8.16 1.67
N LEU A 45 -1.69 -8.72 1.36
CA LEU A 45 -2.69 -8.11 0.49
C LEU A 45 -3.65 -7.30 1.36
N LYS A 46 -3.86 -6.03 1.04
CA LYS A 46 -4.86 -5.20 1.71
C LYS A 46 -5.87 -4.69 0.72
N SER A 47 -7.12 -4.59 1.14
CA SER A 47 -8.17 -3.91 0.39
C SER A 47 -8.86 -2.85 1.23
N ASP A 48 -9.30 -1.79 0.56
CA ASP A 48 -10.14 -0.74 1.12
C ASP A 48 -11.22 -0.36 0.10
N TYR A 49 -12.35 0.14 0.58
CA TYR A 49 -13.46 0.53 -0.25
C TYR A 49 -13.07 1.69 -1.16
N ARG A 50 -13.51 1.68 -2.42
CA ARG A 50 -12.97 2.58 -3.47
C ARG A 50 -13.16 4.07 -3.21
N SER A 51 -14.12 4.45 -2.35
CA SER A 51 -14.39 5.84 -1.96
C SER A 51 -13.44 6.35 -0.87
N SER A 52 -12.61 5.47 -0.29
CA SER A 52 -11.54 5.84 0.65
C SER A 52 -10.57 6.81 -0.01
N LYS A 53 -10.56 8.05 0.51
CA LYS A 53 -9.74 9.15 -0.03
C LYS A 53 -8.26 9.01 0.36
N SER A 54 -7.97 8.33 1.47
CA SER A 54 -6.62 8.18 2.01
C SER A 54 -5.88 6.96 1.49
N PHE A 55 -6.59 5.97 0.93
CA PHE A 55 -5.98 4.69 0.55
C PHE A 55 -4.85 4.81 -0.48
N THR A 56 -5.08 5.50 -1.59
CA THR A 56 -4.02 5.65 -2.60
C THR A 56 -2.88 6.55 -2.10
N PRO A 57 -3.14 7.71 -1.48
CA PRO A 57 -2.08 8.49 -0.84
C PRO A 57 -1.21 7.72 0.15
N SER A 58 -1.79 6.88 1.02
CA SER A 58 -1.00 6.13 2.00
C SER A 58 -0.09 5.10 1.36
N ILE A 59 -0.54 4.43 0.28
CA ILE A 59 0.28 3.49 -0.48
C ILE A 59 1.45 4.19 -1.16
N THR A 60 1.20 5.35 -1.78
CA THR A 60 2.27 6.10 -2.45
C THR A 60 3.30 6.61 -1.45
N LEU A 61 2.88 7.09 -0.28
CA LEU A 61 3.79 7.46 0.80
C LEU A 61 4.61 6.26 1.28
N GLN A 62 3.96 5.11 1.50
CA GLN A 62 4.65 3.88 1.92
C GLN A 62 5.71 3.45 0.89
N TYR A 63 5.38 3.49 -0.40
CA TYR A 63 6.33 3.19 -1.47
C TYR A 63 7.50 4.19 -1.49
N ALA A 64 7.23 5.50 -1.41
CA ALA A 64 8.28 6.51 -1.38
C ALA A 64 9.23 6.32 -0.19
N LEU A 65 8.69 6.07 1.00
CA LEU A 65 9.50 5.81 2.21
C LEU A 65 10.34 4.53 2.06
N SER A 66 9.78 3.48 1.45
CA SER A 66 10.55 2.25 1.21
C SER A 66 11.70 2.49 0.22
N GLN A 67 11.49 3.31 -0.83
CA GLN A 67 12.55 3.70 -1.77
C GLN A 67 13.65 4.55 -1.11
N GLN A 68 13.32 5.29 -0.05
CA GLN A 68 14.29 6.04 0.77
C GLN A 68 15.05 5.14 1.76
N GLY A 69 14.77 3.84 1.82
CA GLY A 69 15.42 2.90 2.73
C GLY A 69 14.85 2.89 4.15
N LEU A 70 13.70 3.54 4.38
CA LEU A 70 13.00 3.39 5.66
C LEU A 70 12.46 1.96 5.80
N LYS A 71 12.49 1.44 7.03
CA LYS A 71 12.02 0.10 7.37
C LYS A 71 10.49 0.01 7.43
N VAL A 72 9.82 0.38 6.33
CA VAL A 72 8.40 0.16 6.09
C VAL A 72 8.21 -1.05 5.15
N PRO A 73 7.05 -1.72 5.16
CA PRO A 73 6.79 -2.79 4.21
C PRO A 73 6.92 -2.28 2.77
N GLU A 74 7.74 -2.94 1.96
CA GLU A 74 7.89 -2.61 0.55
C GLU A 74 6.57 -2.85 -0.19
N VAL A 75 6.13 -1.87 -0.99
CA VAL A 75 4.93 -2.02 -1.84
C VAL A 75 5.33 -2.71 -3.14
N ILE A 76 4.65 -3.80 -3.47
CA ILE A 76 4.86 -4.56 -4.70
C ILE A 76 3.97 -3.97 -5.80
N ALA A 77 4.57 -3.55 -6.91
CA ALA A 77 3.82 -3.08 -8.06
C ALA A 77 3.12 -4.24 -8.78
N THR A 78 2.00 -3.96 -9.43
CA THR A 78 1.31 -4.91 -10.30
C THR A 78 2.13 -5.21 -11.56
N ASN A 79 1.74 -6.24 -12.30
CA ASN A 79 2.25 -6.55 -13.64
C ASN A 79 1.99 -5.42 -14.67
N GLN A 80 1.13 -4.45 -14.34
CA GLN A 80 0.92 -3.21 -15.10
C GLN A 80 1.68 -2.01 -14.51
N ARG A 81 2.65 -2.25 -13.63
CA ARG A 81 3.49 -1.22 -13.02
C ARG A 81 2.70 -0.16 -12.21
N LYS A 82 1.59 -0.56 -11.58
CA LYS A 82 0.79 0.30 -10.69
C LYS A 82 0.96 -0.14 -9.23
N LEU A 83 0.92 0.80 -8.29
CA LEU A 83 1.02 0.50 -6.85
C LEU A 83 -0.26 -0.12 -6.25
N CYS A 84 -1.39 -0.02 -6.95
CA CYS A 84 -2.66 -0.62 -6.53
C CYS A 84 -3.53 -0.96 -7.75
N THR A 85 -4.48 -1.86 -7.56
CA THR A 85 -5.46 -2.25 -8.58
C THR A 85 -6.89 -2.14 -8.04
N LYS A 86 -7.88 -2.25 -8.91
CA LYS A 86 -9.31 -2.19 -8.58
C LYS A 86 -9.96 -3.52 -8.95
N GLN A 87 -10.81 -4.02 -8.08
CA GLN A 87 -11.68 -5.17 -8.35
C GLN A 87 -13.01 -4.93 -7.64
N GLY A 88 -14.10 -4.92 -8.42
CA GLY A 88 -15.42 -4.53 -7.90
C GLY A 88 -15.40 -3.14 -7.23
N GLU A 89 -15.92 -3.08 -6.01
CA GLU A 89 -16.03 -1.85 -5.23
C GLU A 89 -14.79 -1.55 -4.36
N HIS A 90 -13.74 -2.36 -4.46
CA HIS A 90 -12.54 -2.25 -3.62
C HIS A 90 -11.28 -1.95 -4.44
N ARG A 91 -10.34 -1.30 -3.78
CA ARG A 91 -8.96 -1.17 -4.24
C ARG A 91 -8.08 -2.12 -3.46
N TYR A 92 -7.03 -2.64 -4.10
CA TYR A 92 -6.13 -3.63 -3.55
C TYR A 92 -4.69 -3.20 -3.75
N TYR A 93 -3.85 -3.40 -2.75
CA TYR A 93 -2.40 -3.30 -2.89
C TYR A 93 -1.69 -4.43 -2.17
N LEU A 94 -0.52 -4.78 -2.69
CA LEU A 94 0.33 -5.84 -2.16
C LEU A 94 1.58 -5.22 -1.53
N SER A 95 2.02 -5.76 -0.41
CA SER A 95 3.29 -5.38 0.22
C SER A 95 4.03 -6.59 0.77
N LYS A 96 5.35 -6.51 0.88
CA LYS A 96 6.14 -7.56 1.52
C LYS A 96 5.72 -7.74 2.97
N TYR A 97 5.64 -8.99 3.40
CA TYR A 97 5.51 -9.29 4.82
C TYR A 97 6.83 -9.02 5.52
N ILE A 98 6.79 -8.24 6.61
CA ILE A 98 7.93 -8.08 7.52
C ILE A 98 7.67 -8.98 8.73
N SER A 99 8.52 -9.98 8.92
CA SER A 99 8.60 -10.69 10.19
C SER A 99 9.20 -9.76 11.24
N GLY A 100 8.51 -9.60 12.37
CA GLY A 100 8.96 -8.72 13.44
C GLY A 100 8.87 -9.40 14.81
N GLY A 101 9.65 -8.87 15.74
CA GLY A 101 9.56 -9.17 17.17
C GLY A 101 9.11 -7.95 17.98
N PRO A 102 9.04 -8.07 19.31
CA PRO A 102 8.75 -6.93 20.17
C PRO A 102 9.80 -5.83 20.00
N ALA A 103 9.36 -4.58 19.90
CA ALA A 103 10.22 -3.40 19.86
C ALA A 103 10.25 -2.71 21.23
N SER A 104 11.43 -2.25 21.66
CA SER A 104 11.59 -1.44 22.87
C SER A 104 10.93 -0.06 22.71
N ILE A 105 10.73 0.66 23.82
CA ILE A 105 10.20 2.03 23.77
C ILE A 105 11.16 2.95 23.00
N ILE A 106 12.47 2.82 23.23
CA ILE A 106 13.50 3.63 22.58
C ILE A 106 13.46 3.43 21.06
N ASP A 107 13.35 2.18 20.59
CA ASP A 107 13.26 1.87 19.16
C ASP A 107 12.01 2.50 18.54
N ARG A 108 10.86 2.44 19.23
CA ARG A 108 9.60 3.03 18.74
C ARG A 108 9.70 4.54 18.61
N VAL A 109 10.28 5.22 19.61
CA VAL A 109 10.47 6.68 19.59
C VAL A 109 11.39 7.08 18.44
N LYS A 110 12.50 6.35 18.26
CA LYS A 110 13.42 6.59 17.14
C LYS A 110 12.72 6.44 15.79
N VAL A 111 12.00 5.34 15.58
CA VAL A 111 11.29 5.07 14.32
C VAL A 111 10.23 6.12 14.00
N ILE A 112 9.50 6.63 15.00
CA ILE A 112 8.54 7.73 14.79
C ILE A 112 9.26 9.02 14.42
N GLY A 113 10.39 9.33 15.07
CA GLY A 113 11.24 10.46 14.70
C GLY A 113 11.74 10.37 13.25
N ASP A 114 12.29 9.22 12.88
CA ASP A 114 12.75 8.92 11.53
C ASP A 114 11.59 9.05 10.52
N PHE A 115 10.41 8.53 10.85
CA PHE A 115 9.23 8.66 10.01
C PHE A 115 8.84 10.12 9.77
N HIS A 116 8.75 10.96 10.81
CA HIS A 116 8.40 12.37 10.65
C HIS A 116 9.42 13.17 9.82
N GLN A 117 10.71 12.82 9.90
CA GLN A 117 11.75 13.47 9.10
C GLN A 117 11.65 13.16 7.60
N HIS A 118 11.17 11.96 7.25
CA HIS A 118 11.17 11.47 5.88
C HIS A 118 9.80 11.48 5.21
N ALA A 119 8.72 11.46 6.00
CA ALA A 119 7.33 11.55 5.52
C ALA A 119 6.98 13.00 5.13
N THR A 120 7.80 13.60 4.27
CA THR A 120 7.60 14.93 3.73
C THR A 120 6.63 14.87 2.56
N TRP A 121 5.87 15.94 2.39
CA TRP A 121 5.03 16.13 1.21
C TRP A 121 5.88 16.08 -0.06
N PRO A 122 5.35 15.51 -1.16
CA PRO A 122 5.99 15.62 -2.47
C PRO A 122 6.28 17.09 -2.78
N SER A 123 7.42 17.37 -3.42
CA SER A 123 7.80 18.73 -3.84
C SER A 123 6.76 19.38 -4.77
N SER A 124 5.89 18.59 -5.40
CA SER A 124 4.75 19.03 -6.21
C SER A 124 3.55 19.56 -5.39
N LEU A 125 3.57 19.42 -4.06
CA LEU A 125 2.55 19.91 -3.12
C LEU A 125 3.16 21.02 -2.25
N THR A 126 3.38 22.21 -2.83
CA THR A 126 3.78 23.41 -2.07
C THR A 126 2.57 24.04 -1.38
N SER A 127 2.75 24.48 -0.13
CA SER A 127 1.68 24.85 0.82
C SER A 127 0.78 26.03 0.44
N ASN A 128 0.98 26.67 -0.71
CA ASN A 128 0.31 27.91 -1.09
C ASN A 128 -0.84 27.74 -2.09
N GLN A 129 -1.37 26.53 -2.24
CA GLN A 129 -2.31 26.22 -3.32
C GLN A 129 -3.73 25.92 -2.81
N LYS A 130 -4.71 26.64 -3.38
CA LYS A 130 -6.17 26.50 -3.17
C LYS A 130 -6.58 25.00 -3.12
N PRO A 131 -7.68 24.61 -2.42
CA PRO A 131 -8.09 23.20 -2.28
C PRO A 131 -8.19 22.40 -3.59
N SER A 132 -8.55 23.04 -4.70
CA SER A 132 -8.57 22.44 -6.04
C SER A 132 -7.18 22.07 -6.56
N ALA A 133 -6.16 22.86 -6.22
CA ALA A 133 -4.78 22.62 -6.59
C ALA A 133 -4.10 21.57 -5.69
N LEU A 134 -4.53 21.42 -4.42
CA LEU A 134 -4.18 20.26 -3.59
C LEU A 134 -4.68 18.94 -4.22
N LYS A 135 -5.92 18.92 -4.71
CA LYS A 135 -6.50 17.76 -5.43
C LYS A 135 -5.71 17.45 -6.71
N ASN A 136 -5.31 18.48 -7.46
CA ASN A 136 -4.50 18.31 -8.66
C ASN A 136 -3.07 17.84 -8.35
N GLY A 137 -2.45 18.35 -7.27
CA GLY A 137 -1.15 17.89 -6.78
C GLY A 137 -1.16 16.45 -6.31
N ILE A 138 -2.21 16.02 -5.57
CA ILE A 138 -2.40 14.63 -5.18
C ILE A 138 -2.62 13.73 -6.40
N ASN A 139 -3.44 14.15 -7.36
CA ASN A 139 -3.66 13.36 -8.58
C ASN A 139 -2.39 13.26 -9.44
N ARG A 140 -1.62 14.34 -9.54
CA ARG A 140 -0.32 14.39 -10.22
C ARG A 140 0.68 13.48 -9.53
N TRP A 141 0.79 13.58 -8.21
CA TRP A 141 1.62 12.69 -7.41
C TRP A 141 1.21 11.23 -7.62
N ILE A 142 -0.08 10.88 -7.56
CA ILE A 142 -0.56 9.53 -7.83
C ILE A 142 -0.20 9.08 -9.27
N SER A 143 -0.24 9.99 -10.26
CA SER A 143 0.14 9.68 -11.64
C SER A 143 1.65 9.48 -11.82
N GLU A 144 2.49 10.16 -11.04
CA GLU A 144 3.96 9.99 -11.08
C GLU A 144 4.40 8.57 -10.66
N TYR A 145 3.55 7.87 -9.90
CA TYR A 145 3.78 6.49 -9.46
C TYR A 145 2.95 5.46 -10.24
N GLN A 146 2.32 5.87 -11.34
CA GLN A 146 2.02 4.95 -12.44
C GLN A 146 3.34 4.82 -13.22
N LEU A 147 4.12 3.80 -12.88
CA LEU A 147 5.45 3.59 -13.47
C LEU A 147 5.25 3.28 -14.96
N ASN A 148 5.66 4.20 -15.85
CA ASN A 148 5.60 4.01 -17.31
C ASN A 148 6.38 2.77 -17.76
#